data_AF-A0A0Q7K6L8-F1
#
_entry.id   AF-A0A0Q7K6L8-F1
#
_cell.length_a   1.000
_cell.length_b   1.000
_cell.length_c   1.000
_cell.angle_alpha   90.00
_cell.angle_beta   90.00
_cell.angle_gamma   90.00
#
_symmetry.space_group_name_H-M   'P 1'
#
loop_
_entity.id
_entity.type
_entity.pdbx_description
1 polymer ?
#
loop_
_entity_poly.entity_id
_entity_poly.type
_entity_poly.pdbx_seq_one_letter_code
_entity_poly.pdbx_strand_id
1 'polypeptide(L)'
;MDRFVRALMSAAPLAAEDELALARRARDGDERARHDLITSGLRSVALRACSLGIRGDDLSDAVQSGAVGLIRAVDRFDPERGVRLSTFAWRWIGAEMVRRHRPEVPLDDLEPAVDDDVTRDADGLDDLLRDLPHDGAEVLRLRFAGGGSGEDPLSREAVGERLGLTISQVRTIEGKAMRQLRMGLANVVHRAPHP
;
A
#
# COMPACT_ATOMS: atom_id res chain seq x y z
N MET A 1 -18.71 -1.35 -18.09
CA MET A 1 -18.79 -1.47 -16.62
C MET A 1 -19.82 -2.52 -16.31
N ASP A 2 -19.40 -3.64 -15.72
CA ASP A 2 -20.26 -4.77 -15.38
C ASP A 2 -21.46 -4.31 -14.52
N ARG A 3 -22.65 -4.85 -14.84
CA ARG A 3 -23.91 -4.61 -14.13
C ARG A 3 -23.77 -4.96 -12.65
N PHE A 4 -22.99 -5.99 -12.35
CA PHE A 4 -22.73 -6.44 -10.99
C PHE A 4 -22.01 -5.37 -10.15
N VAL A 5 -20.90 -4.82 -10.64
CA VAL A 5 -20.14 -3.79 -9.93
C VAL A 5 -20.97 -2.53 -9.73
N ARG A 6 -21.77 -2.14 -10.74
CA ARG A 6 -22.69 -1.01 -10.61
C ARG A 6 -23.72 -1.24 -9.48
N ALA A 7 -24.25 -2.46 -9.36
CA ALA A 7 -25.17 -2.82 -8.28
C ALA A 7 -24.49 -2.72 -6.90
N LEU A 8 -23.25 -3.22 -6.78
CA LEU A 8 -22.48 -3.11 -5.53
C LEU A 8 -22.25 -1.65 -5.11
N MET A 9 -21.95 -0.76 -6.06
CA MET A 9 -21.73 0.65 -5.75
C MET A 9 -23.01 1.37 -5.30
N SER A 10 -24.17 0.93 -5.79
CA SER A 10 -25.48 1.47 -5.44
C SER A 10 -26.05 0.99 -4.12
N ALA A 11 -25.46 -0.04 -3.50
CA ALA A 11 -25.92 -0.56 -2.21
C ALA A 11 -25.84 0.52 -1.12
N ALA A 12 -26.89 0.65 -0.32
CA ALA A 12 -26.89 1.57 0.81
C ALA A 12 -25.89 1.11 1.88
N PRO A 13 -25.09 2.01 2.46
CA PRO A 13 -24.24 1.65 3.58
C PRO A 13 -25.10 1.31 4.80
N LEU A 14 -24.67 0.31 5.58
CA LEU A 14 -25.28 0.02 6.87
C LEU A 14 -25.12 1.20 7.84
N ALA A 15 -26.14 1.42 8.68
CA ALA A 15 -26.03 2.33 9.80
C ALA A 15 -24.89 1.90 10.74
N ALA A 16 -24.34 2.86 11.49
CA ALA A 16 -23.22 2.60 12.40
C ALA A 16 -23.58 1.57 13.48
N GLU A 17 -24.78 1.67 14.02
CA GLU A 17 -25.31 0.81 15.07
C GLU A 17 -25.54 -0.63 14.56
N ASP A 18 -26.13 -0.77 13.37
CA ASP A 18 -26.39 -2.08 12.75
C ASP A 18 -25.09 -2.83 12.42
N GLU A 19 -24.08 -2.12 11.87
CA GLU A 19 -22.76 -2.71 11.59
C GLU A 19 -22.10 -3.19 12.88
N LEU A 20 -22.21 -2.41 13.97
CA LEU A 20 -21.65 -2.78 15.26
C LEU A 20 -22.34 -4.02 15.84
N ALA A 21 -23.66 -4.08 15.77
CA ALA A 21 -24.45 -5.23 16.24
C ALA A 21 -24.12 -6.50 15.45
N LEU A 22 -24.02 -6.40 14.11
CA LEU A 22 -23.62 -7.51 13.25
C LEU A 22 -22.18 -7.95 13.54
N ALA A 23 -21.25 -7.02 13.72
CA ALA A 23 -19.85 -7.32 14.00
C ALA A 23 -19.65 -8.04 15.35
N ARG A 24 -20.40 -7.65 16.40
CA ARG A 24 -20.37 -8.35 17.69
C ARG A 24 -20.86 -9.79 17.54
N ARG A 25 -22.04 -9.98 16.94
CA ARG A 25 -22.61 -11.32 16.69
C ARG A 25 -21.69 -12.19 15.82
N ALA A 26 -21.11 -11.62 14.76
CA ALA A 26 -20.17 -12.32 13.90
C ALA A 26 -18.93 -12.80 14.68
N ARG A 27 -18.43 -11.98 15.61
CA ARG A 27 -17.32 -12.34 16.52
C ARG A 27 -17.71 -13.44 17.50
N ASP A 28 -18.96 -13.46 17.95
CA ASP A 28 -19.51 -14.50 18.83
C ASP A 28 -19.81 -15.82 18.09
N GLY A 29 -19.49 -15.91 16.80
CA GLY A 29 -19.62 -17.13 15.99
C GLY A 29 -20.93 -17.24 15.19
N ASP A 30 -21.75 -16.18 15.15
CA ASP A 30 -22.95 -16.15 14.31
C ASP A 30 -22.58 -16.04 12.83
N GLU A 31 -22.63 -17.18 12.13
CA GLU A 31 -22.31 -17.27 10.70
C GLU A 31 -23.23 -16.40 9.81
N ARG A 32 -24.49 -16.21 10.20
CA ARG A 32 -25.42 -15.35 9.46
C ARG A 32 -25.02 -13.90 9.61
N ALA A 33 -24.74 -13.46 10.84
CA ALA A 33 -24.24 -12.11 11.07
C ALA A 33 -22.91 -11.85 10.34
N ARG A 34 -22.01 -12.84 10.30
CA ARG A 34 -20.77 -12.78 9.53
C ARG A 34 -21.03 -12.63 8.03
N HIS A 35 -21.95 -13.42 7.48
CA HIS A 35 -22.33 -13.34 6.07
C HIS A 35 -22.94 -11.97 5.71
N ASP A 36 -23.83 -11.45 6.55
CA ASP A 36 -24.47 -10.14 6.33
C ASP A 36 -23.46 -9.00 6.42
N LEU A 37 -22.50 -9.10 7.35
CA LEU A 37 -21.40 -8.16 7.48
C LEU A 37 -20.45 -8.18 6.26
N ILE A 38 -20.14 -9.36 5.72
CA ILE A 38 -19.36 -9.48 4.47
C ILE A 38 -20.15 -8.87 3.31
N THR A 39 -21.43 -9.20 3.17
CA THR A 39 -22.28 -8.76 2.06
C THR A 39 -22.41 -7.24 2.03
N SER A 40 -22.63 -6.61 3.19
CA SER A 40 -22.67 -5.14 3.30
C SER A 40 -21.32 -4.47 3.00
N GLY A 41 -20.21 -5.16 3.27
CA GLY A 41 -18.86 -4.69 2.98
C GLY A 41 -18.48 -4.71 1.49
N LEU A 42 -19.22 -5.42 0.63
CA LEU A 42 -18.89 -5.57 -0.80
C LEU A 42 -18.85 -4.23 -1.56
N ARG A 43 -19.61 -3.23 -1.12
CA ARG A 43 -19.53 -1.87 -1.67
C ARG A 43 -18.13 -1.28 -1.51
N SER A 44 -17.47 -1.53 -0.38
CA SER A 44 -16.10 -1.07 -0.13
C SER A 44 -15.10 -1.73 -1.07
N VAL A 45 -15.36 -2.97 -1.50
CA VAL A 45 -14.55 -3.68 -2.49
C VAL A 45 -14.63 -3.00 -3.84
N ALA A 46 -15.83 -2.72 -4.35
CA ALA A 46 -16.01 -2.01 -5.61
C ALA A 46 -15.36 -0.61 -5.58
N LEU A 47 -15.55 0.14 -4.50
CA LEU A 47 -14.92 1.46 -4.31
C LEU A 47 -13.39 1.36 -4.27
N ARG A 48 -12.84 0.32 -3.64
CA ARG A 48 -11.40 0.12 -3.57
C ARG A 48 -10.81 -0.17 -4.95
N ALA A 49 -11.44 -1.04 -5.74
CA ALA A 49 -11.02 -1.34 -7.12
C ALA A 49 -11.00 -0.06 -7.98
N CYS A 50 -12.08 0.73 -7.93
CA CYS A 50 -12.15 2.02 -8.60
C CYS A 50 -11.02 2.98 -8.15
N SER A 51 -10.71 3.02 -6.85
CA SER A 51 -9.65 3.89 -6.30
C SER A 51 -8.24 3.51 -6.77
N LEU A 52 -8.04 2.24 -7.14
CA LEU A 52 -6.79 1.73 -7.69
C LEU A 52 -6.69 1.95 -9.21
N GLY A 53 -7.72 2.54 -9.83
CA GLY A 53 -7.75 2.76 -11.27
C GLY A 53 -8.09 1.52 -12.10
N ILE A 54 -8.44 0.40 -11.46
CA ILE A 54 -8.78 -0.87 -12.15
C ILE A 54 -10.11 -0.69 -12.89
N ARG A 55 -10.13 -1.04 -14.17
CA ARG A 55 -11.29 -0.88 -15.08
C ARG A 55 -11.30 -2.00 -16.13
N GLY A 56 -12.36 -2.05 -16.93
CA GLY A 56 -12.46 -3.00 -18.04
C GLY A 56 -12.53 -4.44 -17.55
N ASP A 57 -11.82 -5.32 -18.24
CA ASP A 57 -11.88 -6.78 -18.04
C ASP A 57 -11.27 -7.20 -16.69
N ASP A 58 -10.25 -6.49 -16.21
CA ASP A 58 -9.57 -6.78 -14.93
C ASP A 58 -10.43 -6.48 -13.70
N LEU A 59 -11.51 -5.71 -13.86
CA LEU A 59 -12.33 -5.24 -12.75
C LEU A 59 -13.07 -6.38 -12.04
N SER A 60 -13.58 -7.36 -12.78
CA SER A 60 -14.29 -8.50 -12.20
C SER A 60 -13.35 -9.30 -11.29
N ASP A 61 -12.15 -9.60 -11.78
CA ASP A 61 -11.16 -10.38 -11.05
C ASP A 61 -10.62 -9.61 -9.83
N ALA A 62 -10.46 -8.30 -9.97
CA ALA A 62 -10.08 -7.44 -8.85
C ALA A 62 -11.17 -7.42 -7.77
N VAL A 63 -12.44 -7.34 -8.16
CA VAL A 63 -13.55 -7.38 -7.20
C VAL A 63 -13.62 -8.74 -6.50
N GLN A 64 -13.43 -9.85 -7.22
CA GLN A 64 -13.40 -11.18 -6.62
C GLN A 64 -12.24 -11.36 -5.62
N SER A 65 -11.02 -11.00 -6.02
CA SER A 65 -9.85 -11.04 -5.13
C SER A 65 -10.02 -10.11 -3.92
N GLY A 66 -10.53 -8.91 -4.15
CA GLY A 66 -10.87 -7.97 -3.09
C GLY A 66 -11.90 -8.49 -2.10
N ALA A 67 -12.90 -9.27 -2.56
CA ALA A 67 -13.86 -9.93 -1.69
C ALA A 67 -13.19 -10.94 -0.74
N VAL A 68 -12.16 -11.67 -1.21
CA VAL A 68 -11.34 -12.53 -0.35
C VAL A 68 -10.60 -11.69 0.71
N GLY A 69 -10.07 -10.53 0.33
CA GLY A 69 -9.46 -9.58 1.28
C GLY A 69 -10.45 -9.08 2.34
N LEU A 70 -11.68 -8.79 1.94
CA LEU A 70 -12.76 -8.40 2.86
C LEU A 70 -13.11 -9.52 3.85
N ILE A 71 -13.25 -10.76 3.38
CA ILE A 71 -13.55 -11.92 4.23
C ILE A 71 -12.51 -12.04 5.34
N ARG A 72 -11.22 -12.00 4.98
CA ARG A 72 -10.11 -12.06 5.95
C ARG A 72 -10.10 -10.87 6.91
N ALA A 73 -10.53 -9.69 6.44
CA ALA A 73 -10.66 -8.52 7.30
C ALA A 73 -11.78 -8.70 8.32
N VAL A 74 -12.94 -9.22 7.91
CA VAL A 74 -14.06 -9.54 8.81
C VAL A 74 -13.63 -10.54 9.88
N ASP A 75 -12.89 -11.58 9.51
CA ASP A 75 -12.40 -12.59 10.46
C ASP A 75 -11.47 -12.03 11.55
N ARG A 76 -10.88 -10.84 11.33
CA ARG A 76 -9.93 -10.19 12.25
C ARG A 76 -10.45 -8.86 12.79
N PHE A 77 -11.68 -8.49 12.46
CA PHE A 77 -12.24 -7.20 12.82
C PHE A 77 -12.61 -7.17 14.30
N ASP A 78 -12.24 -6.09 14.98
CA ASP A 78 -12.59 -5.86 16.38
C ASP A 78 -13.54 -4.66 16.50
N PRO A 79 -14.84 -4.89 16.75
CA PRO A 79 -15.84 -3.82 16.85
C PRO A 79 -15.59 -2.84 18.01
N GLU A 80 -14.91 -3.28 19.07
CA GLU A 80 -14.73 -2.47 20.28
C GLU A 80 -13.65 -1.38 20.10
N ARG A 81 -12.91 -1.41 18.98
CA ARG A 81 -11.91 -0.39 18.65
C ARG A 81 -12.52 0.93 18.12
N GLY A 82 -13.84 0.99 17.93
CA GLY A 82 -14.55 2.20 17.51
C GLY A 82 -14.28 2.66 16.08
N VAL A 83 -13.70 1.79 15.24
CA VAL A 83 -13.45 2.07 13.82
C VAL A 83 -14.46 1.33 12.94
N ARG A 84 -14.89 1.96 11.85
CA ARG A 84 -15.78 1.33 10.86
C ARG A 84 -15.08 0.17 10.16
N LEU A 85 -15.84 -0.87 9.81
CA LEU A 85 -15.31 -2.01 9.07
C LEU A 85 -14.68 -1.58 7.74
N SER A 86 -15.34 -0.66 7.01
CA SER A 86 -14.85 -0.12 5.74
C SER A 86 -13.43 0.45 5.85
N THR A 87 -13.16 1.24 6.89
CA THR A 87 -11.83 1.79 7.18
C THR A 87 -10.80 0.70 7.45
N PHE A 88 -11.16 -0.29 8.26
CA PHE A 88 -10.26 -1.41 8.60
C PHE A 88 -9.97 -2.29 7.38
N ALA A 89 -11.01 -2.69 6.65
CA ALA A 89 -10.94 -3.59 5.51
C ALA A 89 -10.25 -2.98 4.28
N TRP A 90 -10.24 -1.65 4.13
CA TRP A 90 -9.66 -0.94 2.99
C TRP A 90 -8.23 -1.40 2.62
N ARG A 91 -7.39 -1.63 3.63
CA ARG A 91 -6.01 -2.10 3.45
C ARG A 91 -5.94 -3.55 2.98
N TRP A 92 -6.76 -4.43 3.57
CA TRP A 92 -6.83 -5.85 3.25
C TRP A 92 -7.34 -6.09 1.83
N ILE A 93 -8.41 -5.38 1.47
CA ILE A 93 -9.01 -5.44 0.13
C ILE A 93 -7.97 -5.04 -0.92
N GLY A 94 -7.31 -3.88 -0.73
CA GLY A 94 -6.33 -3.39 -1.71
C GLY A 94 -5.09 -4.29 -1.82
N ALA A 95 -4.60 -4.83 -0.71
CA ALA A 95 -3.46 -5.75 -0.72
C ALA A 95 -3.78 -7.02 -1.51
N GLU A 96 -4.98 -7.58 -1.37
CA GLU A 96 -5.38 -8.80 -2.07
C GLU A 96 -5.58 -8.58 -3.57
N MET A 97 -6.18 -7.44 -3.96
CA MET A 97 -6.30 -7.04 -5.37
C MET A 97 -4.95 -6.92 -6.05
N VAL A 98 -4.01 -6.18 -5.45
CA VAL A 98 -2.69 -5.94 -6.04
C VAL A 98 -1.85 -7.22 -6.07
N ARG A 99 -1.95 -8.08 -5.05
CA ARG A 99 -1.19 -9.33 -4.98
C ARG A 99 -1.52 -10.26 -6.14
N ARG A 100 -2.80 -10.34 -6.52
CA ARG A 100 -3.28 -11.27 -7.56
C ARG A 100 -3.22 -10.69 -8.97
N HIS A 101 -3.32 -9.37 -9.10
CA HIS A 101 -3.18 -8.65 -10.38
C HIS A 101 -1.72 -8.26 -10.67
N ARG A 102 -0.78 -8.64 -9.82
CA ARG A 102 0.63 -8.59 -10.18
C ARG A 102 0.80 -9.60 -11.31
N PRO A 103 1.21 -9.18 -12.52
CA PRO A 103 1.49 -10.15 -13.58
C PRO A 103 2.48 -11.17 -13.02
N GLU A 104 2.13 -12.45 -13.12
CA GLU A 104 3.12 -13.51 -13.05
C GLU A 104 4.02 -13.25 -14.23
N VAL A 105 5.15 -12.60 -14.00
CA VAL A 105 6.21 -12.57 -15.00
C VAL A 105 6.84 -13.94 -14.93
N PRO A 106 6.73 -14.77 -15.99
CA PRO A 106 7.44 -16.04 -16.03
C PRO A 106 8.90 -15.78 -15.70
N LEU A 107 9.50 -16.60 -14.83
CA LEU A 107 10.89 -16.40 -14.42
C LEU A 107 11.84 -16.34 -15.64
N ASP A 108 11.45 -16.98 -16.73
CA ASP A 108 12.19 -17.02 -18.00
C ASP A 108 12.00 -15.74 -18.86
N ASP A 109 10.90 -15.00 -18.68
CA ASP A 109 10.59 -13.74 -19.39
C ASP A 109 10.93 -12.49 -18.56
N LEU A 110 11.31 -12.68 -17.30
CA LEU A 110 12.08 -11.68 -16.58
C LEU A 110 13.44 -11.60 -17.28
N GLU A 111 13.60 -10.66 -18.20
CA GLU A 111 14.94 -10.09 -18.37
C GLU A 111 15.43 -9.75 -16.96
N PRO A 112 16.64 -10.20 -16.56
CA PRO A 112 17.17 -9.89 -15.24
C PRO A 112 17.03 -8.38 -15.06
N ALA A 113 16.15 -8.00 -14.14
CA ALA A 113 15.93 -6.61 -13.84
C ALA A 113 17.27 -6.13 -13.27
N VAL A 114 17.96 -5.33 -14.09
CA VAL A 114 19.33 -4.84 -13.96
C VAL A 114 20.42 -5.88 -14.21
N ASP A 115 21.32 -5.53 -15.13
CA ASP A 115 22.68 -6.04 -15.18
C ASP A 115 23.25 -6.00 -13.75
N ASP A 116 23.89 -7.08 -13.27
CA ASP A 116 24.68 -7.06 -12.02
C ASP A 116 25.86 -6.06 -12.11
N ASP A 117 26.02 -5.43 -13.29
CA ASP A 117 26.95 -4.35 -13.61
C ASP A 117 26.28 -2.95 -13.69
N VAL A 118 25.03 -2.76 -13.22
CA VAL A 118 24.60 -1.40 -12.82
C VAL A 118 25.40 -1.04 -11.58
N THR A 119 26.56 -0.47 -11.89
CA THR A 119 27.50 0.18 -11.01
C THR A 119 26.81 0.80 -9.81
N ARG A 120 27.54 0.75 -8.70
CA ARG A 120 27.52 1.78 -7.66
C ARG A 120 27.66 3.15 -8.33
N ASP A 121 26.62 3.68 -8.92
CA ASP A 121 26.53 5.08 -9.29
C ASP A 121 26.18 5.81 -8.01
N ALA A 122 27.16 5.89 -7.09
CA ALA A 122 27.12 6.80 -5.96
C ALA A 122 26.73 8.22 -6.45
N ASP A 123 27.20 8.56 -7.65
CA ASP A 123 26.93 9.81 -8.35
C ASP A 123 25.44 10.03 -8.65
N GLY A 124 24.71 9.01 -9.12
CA GLY A 124 23.28 9.13 -9.45
C GLY A 124 22.39 9.26 -8.21
N LEU A 125 22.76 8.60 -7.11
CA LEU A 125 22.08 8.78 -5.83
C LEU A 125 22.36 10.17 -5.25
N ASP A 126 23.61 10.63 -5.30
CA ASP A 126 23.96 11.95 -4.79
C ASP A 126 23.31 13.08 -5.58
N ASP A 127 23.11 12.90 -6.89
CA ASP A 127 22.32 13.79 -7.73
C ASP A 127 20.86 13.88 -7.26
N LEU A 128 20.21 12.74 -7.00
CA LEU A 128 18.83 12.68 -6.52
C LEU A 128 18.66 13.25 -5.11
N LEU A 129 19.67 13.09 -4.26
CA LEU A 129 19.65 13.56 -2.88
C LEU A 129 20.04 15.03 -2.72
N ARG A 130 20.63 15.66 -3.75
CA ARG A 130 21.06 17.07 -3.71
C ARG A 130 19.94 18.04 -3.36
N ASP A 131 18.72 17.77 -3.84
CA ASP A 131 17.56 18.64 -3.63
C ASP A 131 16.81 18.36 -2.32
N LEU A 132 17.26 17.36 -1.54
CA LEU A 132 16.67 17.04 -0.25
C LEU A 132 17.28 17.91 0.86
N PRO A 133 16.50 18.21 1.91
CA PRO A 133 17.07 18.75 3.15
C PRO A 133 18.17 17.82 3.68
N HIS A 134 19.25 18.40 4.20
CA HIS A 134 20.46 17.69 4.63
C HIS A 134 20.15 16.47 5.50
N ASP A 135 19.34 16.65 6.55
CA ASP A 135 18.92 15.60 7.47
C ASP A 135 18.18 14.44 6.76
N GLY A 136 17.41 14.75 5.72
CA GLY A 136 16.69 13.78 4.91
C GLY A 136 17.61 12.97 4.02
N ALA A 137 18.54 13.64 3.34
CA ALA A 137 19.53 12.98 2.49
C ALA A 137 20.44 12.05 3.31
N GLU A 138 20.91 12.50 4.46
CA GLU A 138 21.79 11.74 5.34
C GLU A 138 21.10 10.50 5.93
N VAL A 139 19.85 10.64 6.40
CA VAL A 139 19.05 9.49 6.84
C VAL A 139 18.86 8.47 5.71
N LEU A 140 18.59 8.92 4.48
CA LEU A 140 18.41 8.00 3.36
C LEU A 140 19.71 7.31 2.94
N ARG A 141 20.85 8.01 2.92
CA ARG A 141 22.16 7.41 2.64
C ARG A 141 22.48 6.29 3.62
N LEU A 142 22.41 6.58 4.92
CA LEU A 142 22.70 5.60 5.97
C LEU A 142 21.74 4.40 5.96
N ARG A 143 20.47 4.62 5.61
CA ARG A 143 19.45 3.56 5.62
C ARG A 143 19.44 2.65 4.39
N PHE A 144 19.90 3.14 3.24
CA PHE A 144 19.68 2.45 1.96
C PHE A 144 20.94 2.29 1.12
N ALA A 145 21.93 3.18 1.23
CA ALA A 145 23.09 3.18 0.35
C ALA A 145 24.35 2.58 0.98
N GLY A 146 24.39 2.46 2.33
CA GLY A 146 25.65 2.19 3.02
C GLY A 146 26.62 3.37 2.86
N GLY A 147 27.59 3.54 3.75
CA GLY A 147 28.52 4.67 3.73
C GLY A 147 29.55 4.61 2.58
N GLY A 148 29.12 4.59 1.32
CA GLY A 148 29.97 4.70 0.11
C GLY A 148 31.03 3.60 -0.09
N SER A 149 31.23 2.73 0.89
CA SER A 149 32.41 1.87 1.04
C SER A 149 32.03 0.44 1.44
N GLY A 150 30.93 -0.10 0.90
CA GLY A 150 30.50 -1.48 1.15
C GLY A 150 30.02 -1.76 2.58
N GLU A 151 29.66 -0.74 3.35
CA GLU A 151 28.97 -0.93 4.64
C GLU A 151 27.51 -1.33 4.42
N ASP A 152 27.00 -2.25 5.25
CA ASP A 152 25.60 -2.67 5.20
C ASP A 152 24.63 -1.52 5.55
N PRO A 153 23.43 -1.49 4.94
CA PRO A 153 22.40 -0.51 5.27
C PRO A 153 21.99 -0.55 6.76
N LEU A 154 21.86 0.62 7.38
CA LEU A 154 21.57 0.73 8.82
C LEU A 154 20.06 0.65 9.15
N SER A 155 19.77 0.07 10.31
CA SER A 155 18.42 0.11 10.90
C SER A 155 18.07 1.54 11.36
N ARG A 156 16.78 1.85 11.56
CA ARG A 156 16.35 3.19 12.03
C ARG A 156 16.91 3.53 13.40
N GLU A 157 17.12 2.50 14.21
CA GLU A 157 17.72 2.59 15.53
C GLU A 157 19.20 2.96 15.44
N ALA A 158 19.97 2.23 14.63
CA ALA A 158 21.38 2.53 14.40
C ALA A 158 21.59 3.91 13.75
N VAL A 159 20.70 4.33 12.84
CA VAL A 159 20.73 5.69 12.27
C VAL A 159 20.41 6.75 13.33
N GLY A 160 19.44 6.47 14.21
CA GLY A 160 19.10 7.35 15.32
C GLY A 160 20.27 7.55 16.28
N GLU A 161 20.93 6.46 16.65
CA GLU A 161 22.13 6.48 17.49
C GLU A 161 23.26 7.29 16.83
N ARG A 162 23.51 7.07 15.54
CA ARG A 162 24.58 7.75 14.80
C ARG A 162 24.34 9.24 14.59
N LEU A 163 23.08 9.66 14.42
CA LEU A 163 22.70 11.05 14.15
C LEU A 163 22.21 11.82 15.39
N GLY A 164 22.20 11.19 16.58
CA GLY A 164 21.67 11.81 17.80
C GLY A 164 20.15 12.05 17.73
N LEU A 165 19.43 11.21 16.99
CA LEU A 165 17.99 11.31 16.75
C LEU A 165 17.23 10.13 17.38
N THR A 166 15.98 10.36 17.78
CA THR A 166 15.09 9.26 18.16
C THR A 166 14.63 8.46 16.94
N ILE A 167 14.30 7.18 17.11
CA ILE A 167 13.76 6.31 16.06
C ILE A 167 12.53 6.94 15.36
N SER A 168 11.67 7.63 16.14
CA SER A 168 10.49 8.31 15.61
C SER A 168 10.84 9.54 14.76
N GLN A 169 11.87 10.30 15.15
CA GLN A 169 12.41 11.39 14.34
C GLN A 169 13.01 10.86 13.04
N VAL A 170 13.82 9.80 13.09
CA VAL A 170 14.38 9.15 11.89
C VAL A 170 13.26 8.71 10.94
N ARG A 171 12.22 8.03 11.45
CA ARG A 171 11.06 7.62 10.63
C ARG A 171 10.34 8.82 9.99
N THR A 172 10.21 9.91 10.74
CA THR A 172 9.53 11.13 10.27
C THR A 172 10.34 11.82 9.17
N ILE A 173 11.65 11.95 9.38
CA ILE A 173 12.58 12.53 8.41
C ILE A 173 12.63 11.67 7.13
N GLU A 174 12.79 10.36 7.27
CA GLU A 174 12.74 9.39 6.16
C GLU A 174 11.42 9.51 5.38
N GLY A 175 10.28 9.59 6.07
CA GLY A 175 8.97 9.73 5.43
C GLY A 175 8.80 11.02 4.64
N LYS A 176 9.35 12.14 5.13
CA LYS A 176 9.37 13.44 4.42
C LYS A 176 10.29 13.38 3.21
N ALA A 177 11.51 12.88 3.40
CA ALA A 177 12.53 12.71 2.36
C ALA A 177 12.03 11.83 1.20
N MET A 178 11.48 10.66 1.51
CA MET A 178 10.94 9.73 0.51
C MET A 178 9.74 10.31 -0.26
N ARG A 179 8.92 11.14 0.39
CA ARG A 179 7.80 11.82 -0.27
C ARG A 179 8.31 12.86 -1.25
N GLN A 180 9.35 13.62 -0.88
CA GLN A 180 9.95 14.63 -1.73
C GLN A 180 10.65 14.01 -2.94
N LEU A 181 11.39 12.91 -2.76
CA LEU A 181 11.97 12.15 -3.88
C LEU A 181 10.90 11.66 -4.85
N ARG A 182 9.78 11.12 -4.34
CA ARG A 182 8.65 10.70 -5.20
C ARG A 182 8.04 11.85 -5.99
N MET A 183 7.94 13.04 -5.38
CA MET A 183 7.45 14.24 -6.07
C MET A 183 8.45 14.73 -7.13
N GLY A 184 9.76 14.66 -6.86
CA GLY A 184 10.82 14.98 -7.82
C GLY A 184 10.83 14.04 -9.03
N LEU A 185 10.78 12.73 -8.79
CA LEU A 185 10.74 11.71 -9.85
C LEU A 185 9.48 11.82 -10.72
N ALA A 186 8.32 12.13 -10.12
CA ALA A 186 7.09 12.36 -10.87
C ALA A 186 7.19 13.57 -11.83
N ASN A 187 7.96 14.60 -11.49
CA ASN A 187 8.19 15.75 -12.35
C ASN A 187 9.22 15.48 -13.47
N VAL A 188 10.17 14.57 -13.26
CA VAL A 188 11.15 14.17 -14.29
C VAL A 188 10.48 13.32 -15.39
N VAL A 189 9.57 12.41 -15.01
CA VAL A 189 8.82 11.56 -15.97
C VAL A 189 7.89 12.39 -16.88
N HIS A 190 7.44 13.58 -16.45
CA HIS A 190 6.61 14.48 -17.26
C HIS A 190 7.40 15.39 -18.23
N ARG A 191 8.73 15.26 -18.30
CA ARG A 191 9.62 16.03 -19.19
C ARG A 191 10.28 15.22 -20.30
N ALA A 192 9.85 13.98 -20.55
CA ALA A 192 10.32 13.26 -21.74
C ALA A 192 9.83 13.99 -23.01
N PRO A 193 10.74 14.38 -23.94
CA PRO A 193 10.32 14.98 -25.20
C PRO A 193 9.53 13.95 -26.02
N HIS A 194 8.31 14.32 -26.42
CA HIS A 194 7.62 13.60 -27.48
C HIS A 194 8.45 13.71 -28.77
N PRO A 195 8.65 12.59 -29.50
CA PRO A 195 9.41 12.57 -30.74
C PRO A 195 8.76 13.41 -31.85
#